data_AF-A0A0C1UE21-F1
#
_entry.id   AF-A0A0C1UE21-F1
#
_cell.length_a   1.000
_cell.length_b   1.000
_cell.length_c   1.000
_cell.angle_alpha   90.00
_cell.angle_beta   90.00
_cell.angle_gamma   90.00
#
_symmetry.space_group_name_H-M   'P 1'
#
loop_
_entity.id
_entity.type
_entity.pdbx_description
1 polymer ?
#
loop_
_entity_poly.entity_id
_entity_poly.type
_entity_poly.pdbx_seq_one_letter_code
_entity_poly.pdbx_strand_id
1 'polypeptide(L)'
;MINKKPGKICELVHEFTIYNHNLNRRHTDFTELKQLINEVIKTNEFAELIITPIYQNNKINLGIIWDNEDFSISMAENDFVTKQEIEQEISDIREKTFATMTDEQKYVSLKTVRLFPKGNIELFQNYLREYIDFLDERLPVYYRQVLEKIKNNHQNNLELLAFGYLGFEVLGNNIE
;
A
#
# COMPACT_ATOMS: atom_id res chain seq x y z
N MET A 1 1.19 -3.98 23.46
CA MET A 1 -0.05 -4.48 22.85
C MET A 1 -0.42 -3.52 21.73
N ILE A 2 -0.62 -4.04 20.52
CA ILE A 2 -1.00 -3.24 19.35
C ILE A 2 -2.47 -2.90 19.50
N ASN A 3 -2.73 -1.65 19.87
CA ASN A 3 -4.08 -1.17 20.15
C ASN A 3 -4.88 -1.08 18.85
N LYS A 4 -6.12 -1.55 18.93
CA LYS A 4 -7.11 -1.40 17.87
C LYS A 4 -7.53 0.07 17.77
N LYS A 5 -7.54 0.64 16.57
CA LYS A 5 -8.09 1.97 16.33
C LYS A 5 -9.62 1.88 16.14
N PRO A 6 -10.38 2.92 16.50
CA PRO A 6 -11.83 2.93 16.31
C PRO A 6 -12.19 2.92 14.81
N GLY A 7 -13.43 2.55 14.48
CA GLY A 7 -13.95 2.53 13.10
C GLY A 7 -13.80 1.16 12.43
N LYS A 8 -14.83 0.74 11.67
CA LYS A 8 -14.97 -0.65 11.19
C LYS A 8 -13.85 -1.06 10.24
N ILE A 9 -13.36 -0.14 9.41
CA ILE A 9 -12.22 -0.39 8.53
C ILE A 9 -10.94 -0.64 9.34
N CYS A 10 -10.70 0.15 10.39
CA CYS A 10 -9.55 -0.08 11.26
C CYS A 10 -9.65 -1.40 12.03
N GLU A 11 -10.86 -1.81 12.40
CA GLU A 11 -11.10 -3.14 12.98
C GLU A 11 -10.73 -4.26 12.00
N LEU A 12 -11.20 -4.18 10.74
CA LEU A 12 -10.84 -5.13 9.70
C LEU A 12 -9.33 -5.19 9.47
N VAL A 13 -8.65 -4.04 9.34
CA VAL A 13 -7.18 -4.00 9.19
C VAL A 13 -6.50 -4.66 10.38
N HIS A 14 -6.97 -4.40 11.60
CA HIS A 14 -6.41 -5.00 12.81
C HIS A 14 -6.61 -6.53 12.82
N GLU A 15 -7.81 -7.02 12.54
CA GLU A 15 -8.10 -8.46 12.49
C GLU A 15 -7.31 -9.20 11.41
N PHE A 16 -7.09 -8.58 10.25
CA PHE A 16 -6.33 -9.17 9.16
C PHE A 16 -4.82 -9.18 9.43
N THR A 17 -4.29 -8.16 10.13
CA THR A 17 -2.84 -7.94 10.23
C THR A 17 -2.27 -8.24 11.62
N ILE A 18 -3.09 -8.37 12.67
CA ILE A 18 -2.63 -8.54 14.04
C ILE A 18 -2.94 -9.95 14.55
N TYR A 19 -1.97 -10.56 15.22
CA TYR A 19 -2.10 -11.92 15.76
C TYR A 19 -1.36 -12.05 17.09
N ASN A 20 -1.42 -13.26 17.68
CA ASN A 20 -0.78 -13.59 18.95
C ASN A 20 -1.21 -12.62 20.08
N HIS A 21 -2.51 -12.54 20.34
CA HIS A 21 -3.08 -11.69 21.39
C HIS A 21 -2.63 -10.22 21.31
N ASN A 22 -2.64 -9.66 20.09
CA ASN A 22 -2.29 -8.26 19.83
C ASN A 22 -0.82 -7.92 20.12
N LEU A 23 0.08 -8.89 20.02
CA LEU A 23 1.52 -8.67 20.22
C LEU A 23 2.27 -8.46 18.90
N ASN A 24 1.81 -9.12 17.83
CA ASN A 24 2.54 -9.17 16.58
C ASN A 24 1.69 -8.68 15.41
N ARG A 25 2.35 -8.01 14.47
CA ARG A 25 1.81 -7.66 13.16
C ARG A 25 2.38 -8.61 12.11
N ARG A 26 1.53 -9.08 11.20
CA ARG A 26 1.91 -9.84 10.02
C ARG A 26 1.71 -8.98 8.78
N HIS A 27 2.50 -9.27 7.75
CA HIS A 27 2.28 -8.75 6.42
C HIS A 27 1.28 -9.65 5.70
N THR A 28 0.40 -9.04 4.91
CA THR A 28 -0.59 -9.77 4.12
C THR A 28 0.00 -10.13 2.77
N ASP A 29 -0.28 -11.32 2.26
CA ASP A 29 -0.01 -11.60 0.85
C ASP A 29 -1.01 -10.88 -0.06
N PHE A 30 -0.84 -11.00 -1.38
CA PHE A 30 -1.72 -10.33 -2.34
C PHE A 30 -3.17 -10.84 -2.33
N THR A 31 -3.37 -12.13 -2.06
CA THR A 31 -4.72 -12.71 -1.97
C THR A 31 -5.43 -12.19 -0.72
N GLU A 32 -4.74 -12.18 0.41
CA GLU A 32 -5.23 -11.62 1.66
C GLU A 32 -5.50 -10.12 1.53
N LEU A 33 -4.65 -9.37 0.83
CA LEU A 33 -4.88 -7.95 0.55
C LEU A 33 -6.15 -7.73 -0.29
N LYS A 34 -6.36 -8.51 -1.37
CA LYS A 34 -7.60 -8.43 -2.16
C LYS A 34 -8.83 -8.73 -1.30
N GLN A 35 -8.74 -9.72 -0.41
CA GLN A 35 -9.83 -10.03 0.52
C GLN A 35 -10.10 -8.87 1.47
N LEU A 36 -9.07 -8.32 2.11
CA LEU A 36 -9.19 -7.17 3.00
C LEU A 36 -9.83 -5.97 2.30
N ILE A 37 -9.35 -5.60 1.11
CA ILE A 37 -9.91 -4.48 0.34
C ILE A 37 -11.37 -4.72 -0.03
N ASN A 38 -11.74 -5.95 -0.41
CA ASN A 38 -13.14 -6.28 -0.69
C ASN A 38 -14.03 -6.16 0.56
N GLU A 39 -13.55 -6.54 1.74
CA GLU A 39 -14.28 -6.35 2.99
C GLU A 39 -14.38 -4.87 3.39
N VAL A 40 -13.31 -4.10 3.21
CA VAL A 40 -13.29 -2.64 3.42
C VAL A 40 -14.35 -1.96 2.55
N ILE A 41 -14.40 -2.28 1.25
CA ILE A 41 -15.39 -1.72 0.32
C ILE A 41 -16.83 -2.00 0.79
N LYS A 42 -17.11 -3.18 1.37
CA LYS A 42 -18.45 -3.55 1.86
C LYS A 42 -18.88 -2.79 3.12
N THR A 43 -17.96 -2.14 3.83
CA THR A 43 -18.29 -1.41 5.06
C THR A 43 -19.14 -0.17 4.80
N ASN A 44 -19.03 0.44 3.62
CA ASN A 44 -19.54 1.78 3.32
C ASN A 44 -19.08 2.85 4.33
N GLU A 45 -17.93 2.64 4.95
CA GLU A 45 -17.23 3.64 5.77
C GLU A 45 -15.99 4.11 5.01
N PHE A 46 -15.30 5.11 5.56
CA PHE A 46 -13.99 5.52 5.07
C PHE A 46 -12.99 5.49 6.23
N ALA A 47 -11.73 5.28 5.89
CA ALA A 47 -10.59 5.45 6.77
C ALA A 47 -9.39 5.82 5.89
N GLU A 48 -8.41 6.51 6.45
CA GLU A 48 -7.12 6.61 5.77
C GLU A 48 -6.46 5.25 5.79
N LEU A 49 -5.85 4.87 4.68
CA LEU A 49 -5.12 3.61 4.56
C LEU A 49 -3.75 3.87 3.97
N ILE A 50 -2.75 3.23 4.55
CA ILE A 50 -1.40 3.15 4.01
C ILE A 50 -1.09 1.68 3.74
N ILE A 51 -0.74 1.34 2.50
CA ILE A 51 -0.36 -0.01 2.08
C ILE A 51 1.03 0.03 1.46
N THR A 52 2.01 -0.55 2.15
CA THR A 52 3.41 -0.54 1.72
C THR A 52 3.80 -1.91 1.18
N PRO A 53 4.16 -2.03 -0.12
CA PRO A 53 4.69 -3.26 -0.67
C PRO A 53 6.06 -3.57 -0.07
N ILE A 54 6.30 -4.84 0.25
CA ILE A 54 7.55 -5.31 0.82
C ILE A 54 7.95 -6.68 0.28
N TYR A 55 9.23 -6.98 0.35
CA TYR A 55 9.76 -8.32 0.17
C TYR A 55 10.71 -8.66 1.32
N GLN A 56 10.59 -9.87 1.86
CA GLN A 56 11.46 -10.36 2.91
C GLN A 56 11.98 -11.76 2.56
N ASN A 57 13.26 -11.98 2.80
CA ASN A 57 13.89 -13.29 2.72
C ASN A 57 14.88 -13.48 3.87
N ASN A 58 14.46 -14.25 4.86
CA ASN A 58 15.20 -14.43 6.11
C ASN A 58 16.46 -15.28 5.91
N LYS A 59 16.52 -16.13 4.87
CA LYS A 59 17.68 -16.99 4.63
C LYS A 59 18.91 -16.21 4.20
N ILE A 60 18.72 -15.11 3.47
CA ILE A 60 19.79 -14.24 2.98
C ILE A 60 19.77 -12.84 3.60
N ASN A 61 18.93 -12.63 4.62
CA ASN A 61 18.73 -11.34 5.27
C ASN A 61 18.47 -10.20 4.26
N LEU A 62 17.61 -10.46 3.27
CA LEU A 62 17.23 -9.48 2.26
C LEU A 62 15.85 -8.93 2.57
N GLY A 63 15.78 -7.62 2.83
CA GLY A 63 14.54 -6.85 2.91
C GLY A 63 14.50 -5.80 1.80
N ILE A 64 13.35 -5.66 1.15
CA ILE A 64 13.06 -4.56 0.23
C ILE A 64 11.75 -3.93 0.69
N ILE A 65 11.74 -2.61 0.78
CA ILE A 65 10.56 -1.81 1.07
C ILE A 65 10.41 -0.86 -0.12
N TRP A 66 9.24 -0.82 -0.73
CA TRP A 66 8.91 0.11 -1.81
C TRP A 66 8.14 1.31 -1.24
N ASP A 67 8.77 2.04 -0.32
CA ASP A 67 8.21 3.20 0.38
C ASP A 67 7.79 4.33 -0.58
N ASN A 68 8.54 4.52 -1.66
CA ASN A 68 8.23 5.46 -2.74
C ASN A 68 7.05 5.04 -3.63
N GLU A 69 6.42 3.90 -3.33
CA GLU A 69 5.25 3.37 -4.01
C GLU A 69 4.16 2.91 -3.03
N ASP A 70 4.22 3.34 -1.77
CA ASP A 70 3.15 3.11 -0.80
C ASP A 70 1.82 3.67 -1.33
N PHE A 71 0.76 2.90 -1.18
CA PHE A 71 -0.58 3.43 -1.42
C PHE A 71 -1.01 4.19 -0.20
N SER A 72 -1.27 5.48 -0.36
CA SER A 72 -1.80 6.38 0.66
C SER A 72 -3.12 6.94 0.15
N ILE A 73 -4.18 6.75 0.93
CA ILE A 73 -5.48 7.36 0.67
C ILE A 73 -5.89 8.22 1.85
N SER A 74 -6.09 9.51 1.58
CA SER A 74 -6.41 10.54 2.56
C SER A 74 -7.69 11.27 2.17
N MET A 75 -8.40 11.81 3.15
CA MET A 75 -9.59 12.62 2.92
C MET A 75 -9.23 14.10 2.91
N ALA A 76 -9.70 14.84 1.91
CA ALA A 76 -9.66 16.29 1.92
C ALA A 76 -10.78 16.86 2.79
N GLU A 77 -10.50 17.97 3.50
CA GLU A 77 -11.53 18.72 4.24
C GLU A 77 -12.56 19.39 3.30
N ASN A 78 -12.15 19.65 2.06
CA ASN A 78 -12.97 20.32 1.05
C ASN A 78 -13.97 19.36 0.38
N ASP A 79 -15.10 19.92 -0.08
CA ASP A 79 -16.14 19.19 -0.83
C ASP A 79 -15.70 18.79 -2.25
N PHE A 80 -14.57 19.30 -2.72
CA PHE A 80 -13.98 18.97 -4.01
C PHE A 80 -12.46 18.88 -3.87
N VAL A 81 -11.85 18.09 -4.75
CA VAL A 81 -10.40 17.94 -4.86
C VAL A 81 -9.97 18.33 -6.27
N THR A 82 -9.07 19.29 -6.35
CA THR A 82 -8.46 19.76 -7.59
C THR A 82 -7.26 18.92 -7.96
N LYS A 83 -6.89 18.95 -9.24
CA LYS A 83 -5.66 18.32 -9.72
C LYS A 83 -4.42 18.87 -9.02
N GLN A 84 -4.40 20.18 -8.73
CA GLN A 84 -3.26 20.83 -8.06
C GLN A 84 -3.10 20.32 -6.63
N GLU A 85 -4.21 20.11 -5.89
CA GLU A 85 -4.16 19.50 -4.55
C GLU A 85 -3.61 18.07 -4.59
N ILE A 86 -4.00 17.25 -5.59
CA ILE A 86 -3.44 15.90 -5.75
C ILE A 86 -1.94 15.95 -6.06
N GLU A 87 -1.51 16.83 -6.97
CA GLU A 87 -0.09 16.98 -7.32
C GLU A 87 0.75 17.48 -6.13
N GLN A 88 0.15 18.33 -5.28
CA GLN A 88 0.77 18.80 -4.04
C GLN A 88 0.88 17.67 -3.01
N GLU A 89 -0.21 16.92 -2.77
CA GLU A 89 -0.22 15.75 -1.88
C GLU A 89 0.82 14.71 -2.31
N ILE A 90 0.92 14.43 -3.62
CA ILE A 90 1.97 13.57 -4.17
C ILE A 90 3.36 14.15 -3.85
N SER A 91 3.54 15.45 -4.03
CA SER A 91 4.83 16.08 -3.81
C SER A 91 5.27 16.01 -2.34
N ASP A 92 4.32 16.14 -1.43
CA ASP A 92 4.52 16.10 0.01
C ASP A 92 4.84 14.68 0.48
N ILE A 93 4.05 13.69 0.08
CA ILE A 93 4.28 12.27 0.43
C ILE A 93 5.59 11.74 -0.18
N ARG A 94 5.89 12.12 -1.43
CA ARG A 94 7.08 11.64 -2.14
C ARG A 94 8.33 12.46 -1.85
N GLU A 95 8.22 13.50 -1.03
CA GLU A 95 9.29 14.48 -0.74
C GLU A 95 9.99 14.98 -2.03
N LYS A 96 9.20 15.14 -3.11
CA LYS A 96 9.70 15.47 -4.45
C LYS A 96 8.65 16.20 -5.25
N THR A 97 8.99 17.36 -5.82
CA THR A 97 8.05 18.12 -6.66
C THR A 97 7.55 17.31 -7.85
N PHE A 98 6.23 17.16 -7.97
CA PHE A 98 5.55 16.42 -9.05
C PHE A 98 6.04 16.80 -10.45
N ALA A 99 6.24 18.10 -10.70
CA ALA A 99 6.72 18.59 -12.00
C ALA A 99 8.09 18.02 -12.42
N THR A 100 8.95 17.67 -11.45
CA THR A 100 10.31 17.14 -11.67
C THR A 100 10.37 15.61 -11.70
N MET A 101 9.26 14.94 -11.44
CA MET A 101 9.17 13.49 -11.53
C MET A 101 9.26 13.02 -12.99
N THR A 102 9.88 11.86 -13.18
CA THR A 102 9.80 11.12 -14.45
C THR A 102 8.37 10.66 -14.72
N ASP A 103 8.06 10.32 -15.97
CA ASP A 103 6.70 9.87 -16.33
C ASP A 103 6.29 8.61 -15.56
N GLU A 104 7.21 7.68 -15.34
CA GLU A 104 6.99 6.49 -14.52
C GLU A 104 6.67 6.85 -13.05
N GLN A 105 7.43 7.79 -12.48
CA GLN A 105 7.17 8.27 -11.11
C GLN A 105 5.80 8.95 -10.99
N LYS A 106 5.41 9.74 -11.99
CA LYS A 106 4.08 10.36 -12.04
C LYS A 106 2.99 9.31 -12.17
N TYR A 107 3.16 8.33 -13.07
CA TYR A 107 2.22 7.23 -13.26
C TYR A 107 1.97 6.47 -11.95
N VAL A 108 3.04 6.01 -11.30
CA VAL A 108 2.93 5.29 -10.03
C VAL A 108 2.30 6.17 -8.96
N SER A 109 2.77 7.41 -8.79
CA SER A 109 2.26 8.29 -7.73
C SER A 109 0.78 8.64 -7.91
N LEU A 110 0.30 8.83 -9.15
CA LEU A 110 -1.12 9.05 -9.42
C LEU A 110 -1.98 7.82 -9.13
N LYS A 111 -1.39 6.62 -9.13
CA LYS A 111 -2.07 5.38 -8.77
C LYS A 111 -2.06 5.12 -7.27
N THR A 112 -1.02 5.55 -6.58
CA THR A 112 -0.77 5.21 -5.18
C THR A 112 -1.09 6.31 -4.18
N VAL A 113 -1.06 7.59 -4.57
CA VAL A 113 -1.47 8.71 -3.69
C VAL A 113 -2.85 9.19 -4.09
N ARG A 114 -3.80 9.07 -3.18
CA ARG A 114 -5.22 9.29 -3.43
C ARG A 114 -5.79 10.28 -2.43
N LEU A 115 -6.39 11.34 -2.96
CA LEU A 115 -7.11 12.33 -2.17
C LEU A 115 -8.57 12.34 -2.65
N PHE A 116 -9.52 12.27 -1.73
CA PHE A 116 -10.95 12.28 -2.03
C PHE A 116 -11.69 13.31 -1.15
N PRO A 117 -12.76 13.95 -1.66
CA PRO A 117 -13.52 14.91 -0.89
C PRO A 117 -14.33 14.22 0.20
N LYS A 118 -14.60 14.96 1.28
CA LYS A 118 -15.34 14.45 2.43
C LYS A 118 -16.68 13.85 2.02
N GLY A 119 -16.97 12.66 2.54
CA GLY A 119 -18.24 11.97 2.31
C GLY A 119 -18.39 11.26 0.96
N ASN A 120 -17.39 11.32 0.06
CA ASN A 120 -17.45 10.60 -1.22
C ASN A 120 -16.93 9.15 -1.09
N ILE A 121 -17.75 8.31 -0.47
CA ILE A 121 -17.45 6.88 -0.26
C ILE A 121 -17.26 6.14 -1.58
N GLU A 122 -18.03 6.49 -2.63
CA GLU A 122 -17.92 5.83 -3.93
C GLU A 122 -16.53 6.04 -4.55
N LEU A 123 -16.00 7.26 -4.49
CA LEU A 123 -14.66 7.55 -4.98
C LEU A 123 -13.58 6.83 -4.16
N PHE A 124 -13.71 6.79 -2.83
CA PHE A 124 -12.83 6.01 -1.96
C PHE A 124 -12.80 4.53 -2.38
N GLN A 125 -13.97 3.91 -2.58
CA GLN A 125 -14.05 2.52 -3.02
C GLN A 125 -13.45 2.31 -4.42
N ASN A 126 -13.65 3.26 -5.34
CA ASN A 126 -13.07 3.18 -6.69
C ASN A 126 -11.55 3.24 -6.65
N TYR A 127 -10.95 4.11 -5.82
CA TYR A 127 -9.51 4.14 -5.65
C TYR A 127 -8.93 2.84 -5.08
N LEU A 128 -9.63 2.18 -4.17
CA LEU A 128 -9.22 0.86 -3.68
C LEU A 128 -9.26 -0.22 -4.78
N ARG A 129 -10.27 -0.21 -5.64
CA ARG A 129 -10.36 -1.13 -6.79
C ARG A 129 -9.23 -0.85 -7.80
N GLU A 130 -9.03 0.42 -8.15
CA GLU A 130 -7.94 0.83 -9.04
C GLU A 130 -6.56 0.46 -8.50
N TYR A 131 -6.37 0.48 -7.18
CA TYR A 131 -5.11 0.05 -6.58
C TYR A 131 -4.86 -1.45 -6.75
N ILE A 132 -5.89 -2.28 -6.61
CA ILE A 132 -5.77 -3.72 -6.87
C ILE A 132 -5.40 -3.97 -8.34
N ASP A 133 -6.06 -3.29 -9.28
CA ASP A 133 -5.74 -3.40 -10.71
C ASP A 133 -4.30 -2.95 -11.00
N PHE A 134 -3.87 -1.84 -10.38
CA PHE A 134 -2.49 -1.38 -10.46
C PHE A 134 -1.50 -2.41 -9.92
N LEU A 135 -1.81 -3.08 -8.81
CA LEU A 135 -0.93 -4.12 -8.26
C LEU A 135 -0.81 -5.34 -9.18
N ASP A 136 -1.86 -5.75 -9.88
CA ASP A 136 -1.79 -6.82 -10.87
C ASP A 136 -0.76 -6.49 -11.98
N GLU A 137 -0.64 -5.21 -12.37
CA GLU A 137 0.40 -4.74 -13.30
C GLU A 137 1.78 -4.57 -12.64
N ARG A 138 1.81 -4.14 -11.37
CA ARG A 138 3.04 -3.74 -10.67
C ARG A 138 3.81 -4.90 -10.06
N LEU A 139 3.13 -5.94 -9.60
CA LEU A 139 3.75 -7.12 -8.98
C LEU A 139 4.89 -7.74 -9.81
N PRO A 140 4.76 -7.94 -11.15
CA PRO A 140 5.87 -8.41 -11.98
C PRO A 140 7.12 -7.51 -11.91
N VAL A 141 6.96 -6.20 -11.75
CA VAL A 141 8.09 -5.26 -11.60
C VAL A 141 8.82 -5.53 -10.29
N TYR A 142 8.09 -5.68 -9.17
CA TYR A 142 8.67 -6.00 -7.87
C TYR A 142 9.43 -7.33 -7.90
N TYR A 143 8.85 -8.37 -8.49
CA TYR A 143 9.54 -9.65 -8.65
C TYR A 143 10.81 -9.55 -9.50
N ARG A 144 10.80 -8.76 -10.59
CA ARG A 144 12.01 -8.51 -11.39
C ARG A 144 13.11 -7.83 -10.59
N GLN A 145 12.78 -6.84 -9.76
CA GLN A 145 13.76 -6.16 -8.92
C GLN A 145 14.34 -7.09 -7.83
N VAL A 146 13.50 -7.94 -7.23
CA VAL A 146 13.95 -8.99 -6.30
C VAL A 146 14.92 -9.94 -7.00
N LEU A 147 14.54 -10.42 -8.20
CA LEU A 147 15.37 -11.29 -9.02
C LEU A 147 16.74 -10.65 -9.28
N GLU A 148 16.78 -9.41 -9.75
CA GLU A 148 18.02 -8.69 -10.01
C GLU A 148 18.91 -8.56 -8.78
N LYS A 149 18.34 -8.23 -7.61
CA LYS A 149 19.10 -8.19 -6.35
C LYS A 149 19.69 -9.55 -5.99
N ILE A 150 18.94 -10.64 -6.16
CA ILE A 150 19.45 -11.99 -5.89
C ILE A 150 20.56 -12.36 -6.88
N LYS A 151 20.38 -12.06 -8.16
CA LYS A 151 21.38 -12.33 -9.19
C LYS A 151 22.70 -11.63 -8.89
N ASN A 152 22.63 -10.34 -8.55
CA ASN A 152 23.80 -9.50 -8.37
C ASN A 152 24.53 -9.80 -7.05
N ASN A 153 23.80 -10.19 -5.99
CA ASN A 153 24.38 -10.30 -4.65
C ASN A 153 24.58 -11.75 -4.16
N HIS A 154 23.99 -12.74 -4.83
CA HIS A 154 23.99 -14.14 -4.37
C HIS A 154 24.33 -15.13 -5.49
N GLN A 155 25.33 -14.80 -6.31
CA GLN A 155 25.90 -15.70 -7.34
C GLN A 155 24.84 -16.30 -8.29
N ASN A 156 23.78 -15.54 -8.59
CA ASN A 156 22.68 -16.03 -9.41
C ASN A 156 21.99 -17.30 -8.88
N ASN A 157 22.05 -17.54 -7.56
CA ASN A 157 21.32 -18.65 -6.92
C ASN A 157 19.82 -18.31 -6.78
N LEU A 158 19.05 -18.63 -7.83
CA LEU A 158 17.61 -18.34 -7.88
C LEU A 158 16.78 -19.22 -6.95
N GLU A 159 17.30 -20.34 -6.43
CA GLU A 159 16.60 -21.16 -5.44
C GLU A 159 16.33 -20.38 -4.14
N LEU A 160 17.11 -19.32 -3.89
CA LEU A 160 16.92 -18.44 -2.75
C LEU A 160 15.55 -17.76 -2.76
N LEU A 161 14.93 -17.56 -3.92
CA LEU A 161 13.57 -16.99 -4.03
C LEU A 161 12.53 -17.79 -3.26
N ALA A 162 12.68 -19.12 -3.17
CA ALA A 162 11.74 -19.99 -2.47
C ALA A 162 11.70 -19.73 -0.94
N PHE A 163 12.69 -19.01 -0.40
CA PHE A 163 12.76 -18.63 1.02
C PHE A 163 12.30 -17.19 1.27
N GLY A 164 11.87 -16.48 0.22
CA GLY A 164 11.34 -15.13 0.31
C GLY A 164 9.84 -15.10 0.08
N TYR A 165 9.23 -14.02 0.53
CA TYR A 165 7.84 -13.72 0.23
C TYR A 165 7.68 -12.22 -0.07
N LEU A 166 6.81 -11.93 -1.02
CA LEU A 166 6.32 -10.58 -1.28
C LEU A 166 5.00 -10.41 -0.53
N GLY A 167 4.88 -9.32 0.20
CA GLY A 167 3.69 -9.02 0.98
C GLY A 167 3.47 -7.52 1.10
N PHE A 168 2.51 -7.17 1.95
CA PHE A 168 2.08 -5.80 2.16
C PHE A 168 1.95 -5.53 3.65
N GLU A 169 2.53 -4.41 4.08
CA GLU A 169 2.18 -3.81 5.37
C GLU A 169 0.94 -2.94 5.17
N VAL A 170 -0.10 -3.16 5.98
CA VAL A 170 -1.37 -2.40 5.88
C VAL A 170 -1.64 -1.68 7.19
N LEU A 171 -1.78 -0.36 7.12
CA LEU A 171 -2.11 0.52 8.23
C LEU A 171 -3.43 1.22 7.93
N GLY A 172 -4.27 1.35 8.95
CA GLY A 172 -5.48 2.18 8.85
C GLY A 172 -5.49 3.23 9.95
N ASN A 173 -5.98 4.42 9.61
CA ASN A 173 -6.28 5.49 10.56
C ASN A 173 -7.72 5.92 10.36
N ASN A 174 -8.47 6.00 11.45
CA ASN A 174 -9.79 6.59 11.40
C ASN A 174 -9.65 8.11 11.35
N ILE A 175 -10.53 8.77 10.62
CA ILE A 175 -10.69 10.22 10.72
C ILE A 175 -11.93 10.48 11.58
N GLU A 176 -11.78 11.33 12.59
CA GLU A 176 -12.86 11.74 13.50
C GLU A 176 -13.83 12.74 12.86
#